data_AF-A0A6A2ZBE9-F1
#
_entry.id   AF-A0A6A2ZBE9-F1
#
_cell.length_a   1.000
_cell.length_b   1.000
_cell.length_c   1.000
_cell.angle_alpha   90.00
_cell.angle_beta   90.00
_cell.angle_gamma   90.00
#
_symmetry.space_group_name_H-M   'P 1'
#
loop_
_entity.id
_entity.type
_entity.pdbx_description
1 polymer ?
#
loop_
_entity_poly.entity_id
_entity_poly.type
_entity_poly.pdbx_seq_one_letter_code
_entity_poly.pdbx_strand_id
1 'polypeptide(L)'
;MLPSLRRPHYPDEHHSCMYTLALTGRDICGSAVTSSGKTVAYALPTLERLLFHPKRVSAIRVLILAPARELVVQVRSMIEKLAQYTDIRCCLIVGGLSLRV
;
A
#
# COMPACT_ATOMS: atom_id res chain seq x y z
N MET A 1 -3.72 -29.51 30.12
CA MET A 1 -3.02 -28.20 30.12
C MET A 1 -2.33 -28.07 28.75
N LEU A 2 -3.07 -27.61 27.74
CA LEU A 2 -2.58 -27.51 26.36
C LEU A 2 -2.09 -26.08 26.09
N PRO A 3 -0.95 -25.87 25.42
CA PRO A 3 -0.40 -24.54 25.17
C PRO A 3 -1.29 -23.77 24.20
N SER A 4 -1.57 -22.50 24.54
CA SER A 4 -2.33 -21.54 23.76
C SER A 4 -1.83 -21.46 22.32
N LEU A 5 -2.54 -22.15 21.42
CA LEU A 5 -2.35 -22.10 19.97
C LEU A 5 -2.52 -20.63 19.54
N ARG A 6 -1.41 -19.92 19.28
CA ARG A 6 -1.46 -18.60 18.61
C ARG A 6 -2.18 -18.83 17.29
N ARG A 7 -3.36 -18.24 17.15
CA ARG A 7 -4.12 -18.27 15.90
C ARG A 7 -3.21 -17.75 14.78
N PRO A 8 -3.16 -18.42 13.62
CA PRO A 8 -2.46 -17.87 12.46
C PRO A 8 -3.02 -16.47 12.18
N HIS A 9 -2.13 -15.50 12.01
CA HIS A 9 -2.46 -14.11 11.79
C HIS A 9 -3.08 -13.97 10.39
N TYR A 10 -4.39 -14.19 10.30
CA TYR A 10 -5.17 -13.93 9.09
C TYR A 10 -5.16 -12.41 8.83
N PRO A 11 -5.08 -11.94 7.57
CA PRO A 11 -5.26 -10.51 7.29
C PRO A 11 -6.62 -10.09 7.86
N ASP A 12 -6.65 -9.01 8.66
CA ASP A 12 -7.88 -8.53 9.30
C ASP A 12 -9.03 -8.49 8.27
N GLU A 13 -10.24 -8.83 8.70
CA GLU A 13 -11.46 -8.90 7.88
C GLU A 13 -11.67 -7.67 6.97
N HIS A 14 -11.22 -6.49 7.42
CA HIS A 14 -11.22 -5.25 6.65
C HIS A 14 -10.28 -5.25 5.44
N HIS A 15 -9.12 -5.89 5.55
CA HIS A 15 -8.07 -5.94 4.55
C HIS A 15 -8.52 -6.74 3.31
N SER A 16 -9.18 -7.88 3.53
CA SER A 16 -9.72 -8.74 2.48
C SER A 16 -10.87 -8.06 1.70
N CYS A 17 -11.75 -7.36 2.42
CA CYS A 17 -12.83 -6.59 1.81
C CYS A 17 -12.29 -5.45 0.93
N MET A 18 -11.32 -4.68 1.45
CA MET A 18 -10.67 -3.60 0.69
C MET A 18 -9.91 -4.10 -0.54
N TYR A 19 -9.21 -5.23 -0.43
CA TYR A 19 -8.51 -5.86 -1.57
C TYR A 19 -9.49 -6.22 -2.70
N THR A 20 -10.58 -6.93 -2.36
CA THR A 20 -11.59 -7.35 -3.33
C THR A 20 -12.26 -6.14 -4.00
N LEU A 21 -12.60 -5.10 -3.22
CA LEU A 21 -13.16 -3.86 -3.76
C LEU A 21 -12.15 -3.14 -4.68
N ALA A 22 -10.88 -3.02 -4.30
CA ALA A 22 -9.86 -2.29 -5.05
C ALA A 22 -9.60 -2.90 -6.44
N LEU A 23 -9.71 -4.22 -6.57
CA LEU A 23 -9.61 -4.91 -7.85
C LEU A 23 -10.74 -4.53 -8.83
N THR A 24 -11.92 -4.14 -8.32
CA THR A 24 -13.05 -3.73 -9.18
C THR A 24 -12.82 -2.39 -9.88
N GLY A 25 -11.76 -1.65 -9.52
CA GLY A 25 -11.40 -0.39 -10.16
C GLY A 25 -12.38 0.76 -9.89
N ARG A 26 -13.21 0.64 -8.85
CA ARG A 26 -14.09 1.70 -8.36
C ARG A 26 -13.41 2.52 -7.27
N ASP A 27 -13.90 3.72 -7.04
CA ASP A 27 -13.48 4.55 -5.91
C ASP A 27 -13.96 3.93 -4.59
N ILE A 28 -13.08 3.86 -3.60
CA ILE A 28 -13.33 3.18 -2.32
C ILE A 28 -12.91 4.09 -1.17
N CYS A 29 -13.78 4.22 -0.18
CA CYS A 29 -13.45 4.81 1.10
C CYS A 29 -13.41 3.71 2.16
N GLY A 30 -12.21 3.42 2.69
CA GLY A 30 -12.03 2.42 3.74
C GLY A 30 -11.68 3.08 5.07
N SER A 31 -12.50 2.85 6.09
CA SER A 31 -12.14 3.14 7.48
C SER A 31 -11.81 1.83 8.18
N ALA A 32 -10.72 1.81 8.93
CA ALA A 32 -10.36 0.70 9.80
C ALA A 32 -9.68 1.28 11.05
N VAL A 33 -9.41 0.45 12.05
CA VAL A 33 -8.67 0.86 13.25
C VAL A 33 -7.16 1.02 12.96
N THR A 34 -6.52 2.00 13.59
CA THR A 34 -5.07 2.25 13.47
C THR A 34 -4.31 0.98 13.88
N SER A 35 -3.27 0.61 13.11
CA SER A 35 -2.48 -0.65 13.19
C SER A 35 -2.95 -1.89 12.40
N SER A 36 -4.14 -1.90 11.78
CA SER A 36 -4.68 -3.08 11.05
C SER A 36 -4.27 -3.21 9.58
N GLY A 37 -3.04 -2.83 9.19
CA GLY A 37 -2.56 -3.11 7.82
C GLY A 37 -3.22 -2.32 6.67
N LYS A 38 -3.96 -1.23 6.92
CA LYS A 38 -4.62 -0.41 5.88
C LYS A 38 -3.71 -0.01 4.71
N THR A 39 -2.45 0.32 5.01
CA THR A 39 -1.47 0.70 3.98
C THR A 39 -1.28 -0.42 2.97
N VAL A 40 -1.19 -1.67 3.44
CA VAL A 40 -1.08 -2.84 2.57
C VAL A 40 -2.41 -3.10 1.87
N ALA A 41 -3.55 -2.77 2.48
CA ALA A 41 -4.88 -2.99 1.93
C ALA A 41 -5.14 -2.22 0.63
N TYR A 42 -4.63 -0.99 0.51
CA TYR A 42 -4.69 -0.26 -0.76
C TYR A 42 -3.42 -0.46 -1.60
N ALA A 43 -2.23 -0.66 -0.99
CA ALA A 43 -0.98 -0.75 -1.76
C ALA A 43 -0.86 -2.05 -2.55
N LEU A 44 -1.24 -3.21 -1.98
CA LEU A 44 -1.14 -4.51 -2.65
C LEU A 44 -1.98 -4.60 -3.93
N PRO A 45 -3.30 -4.33 -3.94
CA PRO A 45 -4.09 -4.40 -5.17
C PRO A 45 -3.66 -3.34 -6.18
N THR A 46 -3.14 -2.20 -5.71
CA THR A 46 -2.58 -1.16 -6.58
C THR A 46 -1.33 -1.66 -7.31
N LEU A 47 -0.37 -2.24 -6.59
CA LEU A 47 0.84 -2.82 -7.19
C LEU A 47 0.52 -3.97 -8.14
N GLU A 48 -0.42 -4.85 -7.76
CA GLU A 48 -0.90 -5.93 -8.60
C GLU A 48 -1.48 -5.40 -9.93
N ARG A 49 -2.36 -4.39 -9.86
CA ARG A 49 -2.92 -3.75 -11.06
C ARG A 49 -1.84 -3.10 -11.94
N LEU A 50 -0.79 -2.54 -11.33
CA LEU A 50 0.34 -1.96 -12.07
C LEU A 50 1.21 -3.00 -12.77
N LEU A 51 1.33 -4.20 -12.19
CA LEU A 51 2.05 -5.36 -12.75
C LEU A 51 1.29 -6.01 -13.90
N PHE A 52 -0.01 -6.28 -13.72
CA PHE A 52 -0.83 -6.97 -14.73
C PHE A 52 -1.26 -6.08 -15.90
N HIS A 53 -1.22 -4.76 -15.75
CA HIS A 53 -1.48 -3.80 -16.83
C HIS A 53 -0.26 -2.91 -17.11
N PRO A 54 0.86 -3.49 -17.60
CA PRO A 54 2.05 -2.72 -17.91
C PRO A 54 1.75 -1.77 -19.08
N LYS A 55 2.00 -0.47 -18.88
CA LYS A 55 1.97 0.50 -19.98
C LYS A 55 3.35 0.59 -20.62
N ARG A 56 3.40 0.66 -21.96
CA ARG A 56 4.65 0.86 -22.72
C ARG A 56 5.34 2.19 -22.43
N VAL A 57 4.61 3.17 -21.87
CA VAL A 57 5.13 4.50 -21.52
C VAL A 57 5.27 4.61 -20.02
N SER A 58 6.44 5.05 -19.56
CA SER A 58 6.67 5.38 -18.15
C SER A 58 5.87 6.63 -17.80
N ALA A 59 4.84 6.47 -16.97
CA ALA A 59 3.99 7.56 -16.49
C ALA A 59 3.63 7.33 -15.02
N ILE A 60 3.33 8.41 -14.31
CA ILE A 60 2.79 8.32 -12.95
C ILE A 60 1.37 7.75 -13.05
N ARG A 61 1.18 6.55 -12.49
CA ARG A 61 -0.11 5.82 -12.55
C ARG A 61 -0.90 5.89 -11.25
N VAL A 62 -0.25 6.29 -10.15
CA VAL A 62 -0.83 6.27 -8.79
C VAL A 62 -0.32 7.49 -8.02
N LEU A 63 -1.22 8.15 -7.30
CA LEU A 63 -0.92 9.22 -6.36
C LEU A 63 -1.46 8.83 -4.98
N ILE A 64 -0.60 8.84 -3.97
CA ILE A 64 -0.99 8.61 -2.57
C ILE A 64 -0.73 9.90 -1.81
N LEU A 65 -1.75 10.40 -1.14
CA LEU A 65 -1.69 11.61 -0.34
C LEU A 65 -1.83 11.24 1.14
N ALA A 66 -0.98 11.80 2.00
CA ALA A 66 -1.10 11.66 3.45
C ALA A 66 -0.92 13.03 4.12
N PRO A 67 -1.59 13.27 5.26
CA PRO A 67 -1.63 14.60 5.89
C PRO A 67 -0.34 14.98 6.63
N ALA A 68 0.51 14.01 6.98
CA ALA A 68 1.74 14.23 7.74
C ALA A 68 2.94 13.62 7.03
N ARG A 69 4.11 14.27 7.14
CA ARG A 69 5.33 13.92 6.40
C ARG A 69 5.83 12.53 6.77
N GLU A 70 5.83 12.22 8.06
CA GLU A 70 6.26 10.95 8.64
C GLU A 70 5.42 9.80 8.10
N LEU A 71 4.12 10.03 7.90
CA LEU A 71 3.23 9.04 7.30
C LEU A 71 3.58 8.79 5.84
N VAL A 72 3.89 9.81 5.05
CA VAL A 72 4.31 9.61 3.64
C VAL A 72 5.61 8.79 3.58
N VAL A 73 6.58 9.08 4.45
CA VAL A 73 7.84 8.33 4.53
C VAL A 73 7.59 6.86 4.91
N GLN A 74 6.72 6.61 5.90
CA GLN A 74 6.35 5.25 6.31
C GLN A 74 5.64 4.48 5.18
N VAL A 75 4.70 5.13 4.48
CA VAL A 75 3.99 4.55 3.35
C VAL A 75 4.95 4.22 2.21
N ARG A 76 5.85 5.15 1.86
CA ARG A 76 6.88 4.92 0.83
C ARG A 76 7.76 3.72 1.17
N SER A 77 8.28 3.64 2.39
CA SER A 77 9.12 2.51 2.82
C SER A 77 8.36 1.18 2.74
N MET A 78 7.07 1.17 3.07
CA MET A 78 6.23 -0.03 2.93
C MET A 78 6.05 -0.41 1.46
N ILE A 79 5.77 0.55 0.58
CA ILE A 79 5.61 0.30 -0.86
C ILE A 79 6.91 -0.21 -1.47
N GLU A 80 8.06 0.37 -1.13
CA GLU A 80 9.37 -0.10 -1.61
C GLU A 80 9.63 -1.56 -1.20
N LYS A 81 9.29 -1.95 0.03
CA LYS A 81 9.39 -3.36 0.46
C LYS A 81 8.48 -4.29 -0.32
N LEU A 82 7.25 -3.88 -0.62
CA LEU A 82 6.30 -4.68 -1.40
C LEU A 82 6.71 -4.75 -2.89
N ALA A 83 7.29 -3.68 -3.42
CA ALA A 83 7.70 -3.56 -4.81
C ALA A 83 9.13 -4.06 -5.08
N GLN A 84 9.86 -4.56 -4.08
CA GLN A 84 11.30 -4.89 -4.17
C GLN A 84 11.65 -5.93 -5.26
N TYR A 85 10.67 -6.75 -5.66
CA TYR A 85 10.82 -7.77 -6.71
C TYR A 85 10.11 -7.38 -8.02
N THR A 86 9.89 -6.08 -8.23
CA THR A 86 9.14 -5.53 -9.37
C THR A 86 9.86 -4.33 -9.97
N ASP A 87 9.57 -4.00 -11.22
CA ASP A 87 10.09 -2.77 -11.87
C ASP A 87 9.29 -1.50 -11.49
N ILE A 88 8.44 -1.58 -10.46
CA ILE A 88 7.61 -0.45 -10.04
C ILE A 88 8.45 0.51 -9.19
N ARG A 89 8.57 1.75 -9.66
CA ARG A 89 9.26 2.83 -8.95
C ARG A 89 8.27 3.71 -8.19
N CYS A 90 8.64 4.10 -6.97
CA CYS A 90 7.89 5.05 -6.15
C CYS A 90 8.74 6.30 -5.91
N CYS A 91 8.13 7.48 -6.01
CA CYS A 91 8.78 8.76 -5.72
C CYS A 91 8.11 9.41 -4.51
N LEU A 92 8.89 10.07 -3.66
CA LEU A 92 8.42 10.79 -2.48
C LEU A 92 8.48 12.29 -2.72
N ILE A 93 7.34 12.97 -2.58
CA ILE A 93 7.25 14.42 -2.66
C ILE A 93 6.77 14.94 -1.31
N VAL A 94 7.64 15.68 -0.64
CA VAL A 94 7.38 16.28 0.68
C VAL A 94 8.07 17.63 0.74
N GLY A 95 7.33 18.69 1.11
CA GLY A 95 7.90 20.04 1.22
C GLY A 95 8.89 20.13 2.38
N GLY A 96 9.96 20.92 2.23
CA GLY A 96 10.90 21.23 3.31
C GLY A 96 11.88 20.12 3.72
N LEU A 97 12.01 19.06 2.92
CA LEU A 97 13.13 18.12 3.01
C LEU A 97 14.13 18.49 1.92
N SER A 98 15.41 18.62 2.31
CA SER A 98 16.49 18.76 1.33
C SER A 98 16.51 17.50 0.47
N LEU A 99 16.19 17.65 -0.82
CA LEU A 99 16.31 16.57 -1.81
C LEU A 99 17.79 16.21 -1.90
N ARG A 100 18.25 15.26 -1.08
CA ARG A 100 19.48 14.53 -1.39
C ARG A 100 19.16 13.61 -2.56
N VAL A 101 19.39 14.16 -3.75
CA VAL A 101 19.61 13.46 -5.01
C VAL A 101 20.83 12.55 -4.85
#